data_AF-A0A843G6Q0-F1
#
_entry.id   AF-A0A843G6Q0-F1
#
_cell.length_a   1.000
_cell.length_b   1.000
_cell.length_c   1.000
_cell.angle_alpha   90.00
_cell.angle_beta   90.00
_cell.angle_gamma   90.00
#
_symmetry.space_group_name_H-M   'P 1'
#
loop_
_entity.id
_entity.type
_entity.pdbx_description
1 polymer ?
#
loop_
_entity_poly.entity_id
_entity_poly.type
_entity_poly.pdbx_seq_one_letter_code
_entity_poly.pdbx_strand_id
1 'polypeptide(L)'
;IKVNKIYKAMEKELRGVSWDELMEASAKISTRTTGVKITAEEYEKNIQDATFGEAIWATGGLEKFFAGLISVGELVIARKVGRARR
;
A
#
# COMPACT_ATOMS: atom_id res chain seq x y z
N ILE A 1 10.65 13.02 3.39
CA ILE A 1 10.08 12.34 2.18
C ILE A 1 8.63 11.99 2.49
N LYS A 2 7.68 12.25 1.57
CA LYS A 2 6.26 11.88 1.75
C LYS A 2 6.06 10.40 1.39
N VAL A 3 5.18 9.71 2.10
CA VAL A 3 4.88 8.28 1.86
C VAL A 3 4.34 8.07 0.45
N ASN A 4 3.55 9.01 -0.08
CA ASN A 4 3.07 9.01 -1.46
C ASN A 4 4.20 8.83 -2.50
N LYS A 5 5.40 9.39 -2.27
CA LYS A 5 6.53 9.20 -3.20
C LYS A 5 6.99 7.75 -3.27
N ILE A 6 6.88 7.01 -2.17
CA ILE A 6 7.22 5.58 -2.11
C ILE A 6 6.18 4.77 -2.88
N TYR A 7 4.89 5.05 -2.68
CA TYR A 7 3.82 4.39 -3.43
C TYR A 7 3.89 4.68 -4.94
N LYS A 8 4.21 5.90 -5.35
CA LYS A 8 4.44 6.24 -6.76
C LYS A 8 5.62 5.50 -7.37
N ALA A 9 6.69 5.26 -6.59
CA ALA A 9 7.77 4.39 -7.04
C ALA A 9 7.28 2.95 -7.18
N MET A 10 6.50 2.45 -6.21
CA MET A 10 5.94 1.10 -6.25
C MET A 10 5.01 0.89 -7.45
N GLU A 11 4.15 1.85 -7.79
CA GLU A 11 3.30 1.81 -8.98
C GLU A 11 4.13 1.69 -10.27
N LYS A 12 5.23 2.46 -10.39
CA LYS A 12 6.12 2.38 -11.55
C LYS A 12 6.80 1.03 -11.72
N GLU A 13 7.22 0.41 -10.62
CA GLU A 13 7.86 -0.90 -10.64
C GLU A 13 6.85 -2.04 -10.89
N LEU A 14 5.63 -1.91 -10.36
CA LEU A 14 4.54 -2.88 -10.53
C LEU A 14 3.83 -2.69 -11.88
N ARG A 15 4.49 -3.09 -12.98
CA ARG A 15 3.96 -2.90 -14.34
C ARG A 15 2.54 -3.42 -14.52
N GLY A 16 1.65 -2.54 -14.97
CA GLY A 16 0.25 -2.82 -15.29
C GLY A 16 -0.61 -3.09 -14.05
N VAL A 17 -0.26 -2.47 -12.94
CA VAL A 17 -1.11 -2.21 -11.78
C VAL A 17 -1.53 -0.75 -11.87
N SER A 18 -2.81 -0.43 -11.69
CA SER A 18 -3.23 0.98 -11.59
C SER A 18 -3.05 1.51 -10.17
N TRP A 19 -2.96 2.84 -10.04
CA TRP A 19 -2.97 3.52 -8.74
C TRP A 19 -4.15 3.10 -7.87
N ASP A 20 -5.36 3.03 -8.43
CA ASP A 20 -6.56 2.66 -7.70
C ASP A 20 -6.46 1.22 -7.14
N GLU A 21 -5.96 0.27 -7.94
CA GLU A 21 -5.73 -1.10 -7.49
C GLU A 21 -4.71 -1.18 -6.36
N LEU A 22 -3.68 -0.33 -6.42
CA LEU A 22 -2.66 -0.20 -5.40
C LEU A 22 -3.24 0.38 -4.10
N MET A 23 -4.08 1.42 -4.18
CA MET A 23 -4.74 2.02 -3.01
C MET A 23 -5.74 1.06 -2.38
N GLU A 24 -6.55 0.36 -3.18
CA GLU A 24 -7.47 -0.67 -2.68
C GLU A 24 -6.76 -1.81 -1.95
N ALA A 25 -5.62 -2.27 -2.48
CA ALA A 25 -4.84 -3.30 -1.83
C ALA A 25 -4.22 -2.79 -0.53
N SER A 26 -3.70 -1.57 -0.54
CA SER A 26 -3.14 -0.90 0.64
C SER A 26 -4.16 -0.75 1.77
N ALA A 27 -5.38 -0.28 1.45
CA ALA A 27 -6.47 -0.19 2.41
C ALA A 27 -6.82 -1.56 3.01
N LYS A 28 -6.92 -2.61 2.17
CA LYS A 28 -7.22 -3.97 2.63
C LYS A 28 -6.11 -4.55 3.51
N ILE A 29 -4.84 -4.35 3.17
CA ILE A 29 -3.71 -4.77 4.01
C ILE A 29 -3.69 -3.98 5.32
N SER A 30 -3.91 -2.66 5.27
CA SER A 30 -4.00 -1.81 6.46
C SER A 30 -5.08 -2.31 7.43
N THR A 31 -6.30 -2.54 6.94
CA THR A 31 -7.39 -3.07 7.76
C THR A 31 -7.09 -4.46 8.33
N ARG A 32 -6.41 -5.34 7.58
CA ARG A 32 -5.99 -6.66 8.10
C ARG A 32 -4.98 -6.53 9.24
N THR A 33 -4.04 -5.59 9.13
CA THR A 33 -2.97 -5.41 10.10
C THR A 33 -3.45 -4.66 11.36
N THR A 34 -4.29 -3.64 11.21
CA THR A 34 -4.71 -2.76 12.32
C THR A 34 -6.07 -3.10 12.90
N GLY A 35 -6.89 -3.86 12.17
CA GLY A 35 -8.32 -4.07 12.49
C GLY A 35 -9.21 -2.86 12.19
N VAL A 36 -8.65 -1.73 11.78
CA VAL A 36 -9.39 -0.48 11.50
C VAL A 36 -9.80 -0.45 10.04
N LYS A 37 -11.10 -0.33 9.77
CA LYS A 37 -11.61 -0.16 8.41
C LYS A 37 -11.20 1.20 7.87
N ILE A 38 -10.64 1.20 6.66
CA ILE A 38 -10.27 2.42 5.92
C ILE A 38 -10.60 2.20 4.44
N THR A 39 -11.07 3.25 3.77
CA THR A 39 -11.30 3.26 2.32
C THR A 39 -10.00 3.49 1.55
N ALA A 40 -10.03 3.27 0.23
CA ALA A 40 -8.86 3.52 -0.63
C ALA A 40 -8.52 5.01 -0.67
N GLU A 41 -9.53 5.87 -0.74
CA GLU A 41 -9.42 7.33 -0.78
C GLU A 41 -8.87 7.90 0.53
N GLU A 42 -9.34 7.40 1.67
CA GLU A 42 -8.79 7.77 2.98
C GLU A 42 -7.34 7.30 3.13
N TYR A 43 -7.02 6.10 2.67
CA TYR A 43 -5.65 5.59 2.69
C TYR A 43 -4.73 6.46 1.83
N GLU A 44 -5.18 6.83 0.62
CA GLU A 44 -4.45 7.71 -0.26
C GLU A 44 -4.17 9.06 0.41
N LYS A 45 -5.20 9.69 0.99
CA LYS A 45 -5.03 10.96 1.71
C LYS A 45 -3.99 10.83 2.83
N ASN A 46 -4.05 9.77 3.61
CA ASN A 46 -3.09 9.52 4.69
C ASN A 46 -1.65 9.43 4.17
N ILE A 47 -1.39 8.75 3.05
CA ILE A 47 -0.02 8.66 2.51
C ILE A 47 0.45 9.95 1.81
N GLN A 48 -0.47 10.78 1.34
CA GLN A 48 -0.18 12.13 0.83
C GLN A 48 0.26 13.06 1.96
N ASP A 49 -0.41 12.97 3.11
CA ASP A 49 -0.16 13.82 4.27
C ASP A 49 1.03 13.33 5.10
N ALA A 50 1.21 12.02 5.26
CA ALA A 50 2.26 11.45 6.10
C ALA A 50 3.66 11.55 5.50
N THR A 51 4.63 11.77 6.38
CA THR A 51 6.05 11.62 6.10
C THR A 51 6.51 10.18 6.34
N PHE A 52 7.63 9.81 5.74
CA PHE A 52 8.25 8.50 5.92
C PHE A 52 8.60 8.21 7.40
N GLY A 53 9.07 9.21 8.14
CA GLY A 53 9.41 9.05 9.56
C GLY A 53 8.17 8.77 10.42
N GLU A 54 7.08 9.52 10.20
CA GLU A 54 5.80 9.29 10.89
C GLU A 54 5.25 7.89 10.59
N ALA A 55 5.35 7.44 9.33
CA ALA A 55 4.89 6.12 8.94
C ALA A 55 5.70 5.00 9.62
N ILE A 56 7.02 5.10 9.66
CA ILE A 56 7.89 4.13 10.36
C ILE A 56 7.54 4.04 11.84
N TRP A 57 7.33 5.20 12.47
CA TRP A 57 6.99 5.25 13.89
C TRP A 57 5.62 4.61 14.14
N ALA A 58 4.62 4.94 13.32
CA ALA A 58 3.28 4.38 13.41
C ALA A 58 3.24 2.86 13.15
N THR A 59 4.11 2.34 12.28
CA THR A 59 4.21 0.88 12.05
C THR A 59 5.03 0.15 13.12
N GLY A 60 5.64 0.87 14.07
CA GLY A 60 6.46 0.29 15.12
C GLY A 60 7.81 -0.22 14.63
N GLY A 61 8.40 0.46 13.63
CA GLY A 61 9.73 0.16 13.09
C GLY A 61 9.79 0.04 11.58
N LEU A 62 11.01 0.16 11.05
CA LEU A 62 11.29 0.15 9.61
C LEU A 62 10.96 -1.20 8.95
N GLU A 63 11.26 -2.29 9.65
CA GLU A 63 11.03 -3.66 9.17
C GLU A 63 9.54 -3.92 8.94
N LYS A 64 8.69 -3.50 9.88
CA LYS A 64 7.23 -3.62 9.78
C LYS A 64 6.66 -2.75 8.67
N PHE A 65 7.21 -1.55 8.46
CA PHE A 65 6.83 -0.69 7.35
C PHE A 65 7.07 -1.39 6.01
N PHE A 66 8.28 -1.91 5.78
CA PHE A 66 8.60 -2.60 4.52
C PHE A 66 7.85 -3.92 4.35
N ALA A 67 7.66 -4.71 5.41
CA ALA A 67 6.83 -5.91 5.36
C ALA A 67 5.38 -5.59 4.91
N GLY A 68 4.85 -4.45 5.36
CA GLY A 68 3.57 -3.93 4.89
C GLY A 68 3.56 -3.63 3.38
N LEU A 69 4.59 -2.92 2.88
CA LEU A 69 4.71 -2.63 1.44
C LEU A 69 4.81 -3.90 0.58
N ILE A 70 5.59 -4.88 1.02
CA ILE A 70 5.71 -6.18 0.35
C ILE A 70 4.35 -6.88 0.28
N SER A 71 3.63 -6.93 1.40
CA SER A 71 2.29 -7.54 1.48
C SER A 71 1.29 -6.88 0.52
N VAL A 72 1.38 -5.56 0.34
CA VAL A 72 0.56 -4.83 -0.65
C VAL A 72 0.94 -5.26 -2.07
N GLY A 73 2.24 -5.26 -2.41
CA GLY A 73 2.72 -5.68 -3.72
C GLY A 73 2.30 -7.11 -4.09
N GLU A 74 2.46 -8.06 -3.16
CA GLU A 74 2.03 -9.45 -3.32
C GLU A 74 0.53 -9.57 -3.61
N LEU A 75 -0.31 -8.86 -2.84
CA LEU A 75 -1.76 -8.90 -3.01
C LEU A 75 -2.18 -8.40 -4.39
N VAL A 76 -1.59 -7.31 -4.87
CA VAL A 76 -1.94 -6.74 -6.16
C VAL A 76 -1.50 -7.66 -7.31
N ILE A 77 -0.28 -8.19 -7.25
CA ILE A 77 0.21 -9.14 -8.25
C ILE A 77 -0.68 -10.39 -8.29
N ALA A 78 -1.05 -10.93 -7.13
CA ALA A 78 -1.93 -12.10 -7.04
C ALA A 78 -3.30 -11.85 -7.70
N ARG A 79 -3.92 -10.68 -7.47
CA ARG A 79 -5.19 -10.30 -8.13
C ARG A 79 -5.05 -10.18 -9.64
N LYS A 80 -3.95 -9.59 -10.11
CA LYS A 80 -3.67 -9.46 -11.54
C LYS A 80 -3.54 -10.83 -12.21
N VAL A 81 -2.73 -11.72 -11.65
CA VAL A 81 -2.57 -13.09 -12.16
C VAL A 81 -3.91 -13.85 -12.12
N GLY A 82 -4.68 -13.68 -11.05
CA GLY A 82 -5.99 -14.31 -10.91
C GLY A 82 -7.01 -13.86 -11.96
N ARG A 83 -7.00 -12.57 -12.35
CA ARG A 83 -7.88 -12.05 -13.42
C ARG A 83 -7.44 -12.48 -14.81
N ALA A 84 -6.14 -12.54 -15.09
CA ALA A 84 -5.63 -12.98 -16.39
C ALA A 84 -5.90 -14.47 -16.69
N ARG A 85 -6.21 -15.27 -15.66
CA ARG A 85 -6.55 -16.69 -15.77
C ARG A 85 -8.06 -16.96 -15.89
N ARG A 86 -8.91 -15.93 -15.76
CA ARG A 86 -10.35 -16.00 -16.00
C ARG A 86 -10.65 -15.56 -17.42
#